data_AF-A0A9Y4NDX9-F1
#
_entry.id   AF-A0A9Y4NDX9-F1
#
_cell.length_a   1.000
_cell.length_b   1.000
_cell.length_c   1.000
_cell.angle_alpha   90.00
_cell.angle_beta   90.00
_cell.angle_gamma   90.00
#
_symmetry.space_group_name_H-M   'P 1'
#
loop_
_entity.id
_entity.type
_entity.pdbx_description
1 polymer ?
#
loop_
_entity_poly.entity_id
_entity_poly.type
_entity_poly.pdbx_seq_one_letter_code
_entity_poly.pdbx_strand_id
1 'polypeptide(L)'
;EWFTEDCKFRERFQENSYNTYASVIHRNHRTGREWFVALNKRGKAKMGSSPRVKSQHVSTHFLPRVGLHDKTERGFTITDRSKERRKTPLPPPPPAAAKSAPPKASVHTGTAPRRTQVKYWPKYRFG
;
A
#
# COMPACT_ATOMS: atom_id res chain seq x y z
N GLU A 1 -4.32 -31.22 21.09
CA GLU A 1 -4.13 -29.76 21.20
C GLU A 1 -5.47 -29.10 20.89
N TRP A 2 -5.89 -28.11 21.67
CA TRP A 2 -7.20 -27.44 21.51
C TRP A 2 -7.00 -25.96 21.26
N PHE A 3 -7.88 -25.38 20.46
CA PHE A 3 -7.90 -23.95 20.21
C PHE A 3 -8.58 -23.22 21.36
N THR A 4 -7.86 -22.31 22.01
CA THR A 4 -8.36 -21.48 23.11
C THR A 4 -8.35 -20.00 22.73
N GLU A 5 -8.96 -19.15 23.56
CA GLU A 5 -8.93 -17.70 23.37
C GLU A 5 -7.50 -17.12 23.35
N ASP A 6 -6.55 -17.78 24.02
CA ASP A 6 -5.13 -17.41 24.02
C ASP A 6 -4.49 -17.51 22.64
N CYS A 7 -5.06 -18.36 21.78
CA CYS A 7 -4.60 -18.55 20.40
C CYS A 7 -5.10 -17.45 19.46
N LYS A 8 -5.97 -16.54 19.92
CA LYS A 8 -6.49 -15.45 19.10
C LYS A 8 -5.61 -14.22 19.18
N PHE A 9 -5.18 -13.76 18.01
CA PHE A 9 -4.38 -12.55 17.85
C PHE A 9 -5.05 -11.58 16.90
N ARG A 10 -4.98 -10.29 17.24
CA ARG A 10 -5.37 -9.21 16.34
C ARG A 10 -4.18 -8.84 15.47
N GLU A 11 -4.37 -8.98 14.16
CA GLU A 11 -3.42 -8.53 13.15
C GLU A 11 -3.58 -7.04 12.88
N ARG A 12 -2.45 -6.33 12.80
CA ARG A 12 -2.41 -4.93 12.36
C ARG A 12 -1.27 -4.72 11.37
N PHE A 13 -1.59 -4.12 10.24
CA PHE A 13 -0.62 -3.67 9.24
C PHE A 13 0.16 -2.45 9.76
N GLN A 14 1.47 -2.50 9.64
CA GLN A 14 2.37 -1.38 9.87
C GLN A 14 2.73 -0.71 8.55
N GLU A 15 3.09 0.57 8.61
CA GLU A 15 3.44 1.38 7.42
C GLU A 15 4.58 0.75 6.59
N ASN A 16 5.39 -0.08 7.20
CA ASN A 16 6.57 -0.71 6.59
C ASN A 16 6.26 -2.00 5.81
N SER A 17 4.98 -2.30 5.53
CA SER A 17 4.53 -3.58 4.94
C SER A 17 4.79 -4.83 5.80
N TYR A 18 4.95 -4.63 7.12
CA TYR A 18 5.03 -5.71 8.11
C TYR A 18 3.73 -5.79 8.91
N ASN A 19 3.44 -6.97 9.42
CA ASN A 19 2.32 -7.20 10.32
C ASN A 19 2.80 -7.32 11.76
N THR A 20 1.92 -6.92 12.67
CA THR A 20 2.06 -7.10 14.12
C THR A 20 0.89 -7.91 14.64
N TYR A 21 1.15 -8.77 15.63
CA TYR A 21 0.14 -9.63 16.24
C TYR A 21 0.06 -9.33 17.73
N ALA A 22 -1.08 -8.80 18.17
CA ALA A 22 -1.38 -8.53 19.57
C ALA A 22 -2.36 -9.58 20.11
N SER A 23 -2.20 -10.02 21.37
CA SER A 23 -3.20 -10.88 21.99
C SER A 23 -4.53 -10.14 22.14
N VAL A 24 -5.65 -10.83 21.90
CA VAL A 24 -6.99 -10.24 22.05
C VAL A 24 -7.36 -10.06 23.53
N ILE A 25 -7.03 -11.04 24.37
CA ILE A 25 -7.42 -11.05 25.78
C ILE A 25 -6.33 -10.48 26.69
N HIS A 26 -5.05 -10.63 26.31
CA HIS A 26 -3.94 -10.23 27.17
C HIS A 26 -3.50 -8.79 26.92
N ARG A 27 -3.67 -7.97 27.95
CA ARG A 27 -3.18 -6.60 28.01
C ARG A 27 -2.90 -6.21 29.46
N ASN A 28 -2.04 -5.23 29.64
CA ASN A 28 -1.84 -4.61 30.93
C ASN A 28 -3.08 -3.76 31.27
N HIS A 29 -3.88 -4.20 32.26
CA HIS A 29 -5.09 -3.50 32.69
C HIS A 29 -4.83 -2.10 33.24
N ARG A 30 -3.67 -1.87 33.87
CA ARG A 30 -3.31 -0.58 34.46
C ARG A 30 -2.91 0.45 33.41
N THR A 31 -2.15 0.03 32.40
CA THR A 31 -1.59 0.95 31.39
C THR A 31 -2.28 0.87 30.03
N GLY A 32 -3.27 -0.02 29.86
CA GLY A 32 -3.91 -0.32 28.58
C GLY A 32 -2.97 -0.90 27.52
N ARG A 33 -1.78 -1.39 27.91
CA ARG A 33 -0.75 -1.83 26.95
C ARG A 33 -1.02 -3.25 26.48
N GLU A 34 -1.08 -3.41 25.17
CA GLU A 34 -1.28 -4.70 24.51
C GLU A 34 -0.02 -5.55 24.58
N TRP A 35 -0.20 -6.86 24.65
CA TRP A 35 0.91 -7.81 24.58
C TRP A 35 1.09 -8.27 23.15
N PHE A 36 2.33 -8.25 22.66
CA PHE A 36 2.64 -8.63 21.28
C PHE A 36 3.44 -9.92 21.22
N VAL A 37 3.21 -10.68 20.15
CA VAL A 37 4.14 -11.72 19.71
C VAL A 37 5.45 -11.04 19.35
N ALA A 38 6.57 -11.54 19.87
CA ALA A 38 7.86 -10.94 19.63
C ALA A 38 9.00 -11.95 19.68
N LEU A 39 10.00 -11.75 18.82
CA LEU A 39 11.24 -12.51 18.80
C LEU A 39 12.43 -11.59 19.10
N ASN A 40 13.48 -12.16 19.68
CA ASN A 40 14.77 -11.48 19.79
C ASN A 40 15.60 -11.68 18.51
N LYS A 41 16.75 -10.99 18.41
CA LYS A 41 17.66 -11.11 17.25
C LYS A 41 18.21 -12.53 17.06
N ARG A 42 18.17 -13.38 18.09
CA ARG A 42 18.57 -14.80 18.04
C ARG A 42 17.41 -15.74 17.69
N GLY A 43 16.24 -15.20 17.34
CA GLY A 43 15.04 -15.97 17.01
C GLY A 43 14.29 -16.57 18.20
N LYS A 44 14.68 -16.28 19.45
CA LYS A 44 13.95 -16.77 20.63
C LYS A 44 12.77 -15.88 20.96
N ALA A 45 11.69 -16.48 21.48
CA ALA A 45 10.52 -15.76 21.95
C ALA A 45 10.86 -14.75 23.06
N LYS A 46 10.23 -13.58 23.00
CA LYS A 46 10.26 -12.55 24.05
C LYS A 46 8.91 -12.54 24.77
N MET A 47 8.94 -12.22 26.06
CA MET A 47 7.72 -12.00 26.84
C MET A 47 6.91 -10.82 26.27
N GLY A 48 5.67 -11.07 25.86
CA GLY A 48 4.80 -10.07 25.24
C GLY A 48 4.44 -8.90 26.17
N SER A 49 4.45 -9.12 27.48
CA SER A 49 4.22 -8.10 28.51
C SER A 49 5.42 -7.18 28.76
N SER A 50 6.58 -7.47 28.15
CA SER A 50 7.81 -6.70 28.39
C SER A 50 7.68 -5.25 27.92
N PRO A 51 8.16 -4.26 28.69
CA PRO A 51 8.14 -2.86 28.26
C PRO A 51 8.90 -2.56 26.95
N ARG A 52 9.81 -3.46 26.56
CA ARG A 52 10.62 -3.41 25.33
C ARG A 52 9.95 -4.09 24.13
N VAL A 53 8.69 -4.48 24.27
CA VAL A 53 7.86 -5.09 23.23
C VAL A 53 6.69 -4.15 22.99
N LYS A 54 6.71 -3.48 21.84
CA LYS A 54 5.65 -2.57 21.36
C LYS A 54 5.54 -2.70 19.86
N SER A 55 4.40 -2.31 19.30
CA SER A 55 4.14 -2.29 17.86
C SER A 55 5.18 -1.54 17.02
N GLN A 56 5.85 -0.54 17.61
CA GLN A 56 6.90 0.25 16.95
C GLN A 56 8.24 -0.51 16.81
N HIS A 57 8.45 -1.57 17.58
CA HIS A 57 9.73 -2.28 17.60
C HIS A 57 9.75 -3.42 16.58
N VAL A 58 10.85 -3.50 15.82
CA VAL A 58 11.12 -4.54 14.82
C VAL A 58 10.99 -5.96 15.37
N SER A 59 11.22 -6.18 16.67
CA SER A 59 11.00 -7.49 17.29
C SER A 59 9.57 -8.02 17.19
N THR A 60 8.60 -7.16 16.87
CA THR A 60 7.17 -7.49 16.71
C THR A 60 6.72 -7.54 15.26
N HIS A 61 7.60 -7.21 14.31
CA HIS A 61 7.28 -7.08 12.90
C HIS A 61 7.53 -8.42 12.20
N PHE A 62 6.47 -8.99 11.66
CA PHE A 62 6.51 -10.24 10.92
C PHE A 62 6.05 -10.00 9.50
N LEU A 63 6.76 -10.60 8.55
CA LEU A 63 6.35 -10.61 7.16
C LEU A 63 5.74 -11.98 6.86
N PRO A 64 4.44 -12.08 6.57
CA PRO A 64 3.82 -13.33 6.17
C PRO A 64 4.48 -13.84 4.90
N ARG A 65 5.12 -15.01 5.00
CA ARG A 65 5.66 -15.72 3.85
C ARG A 65 4.76 -16.92 3.63
N VAL A 66 3.84 -16.84 2.67
CA VAL A 66 3.14 -18.03 2.20
C VAL A 66 4.20 -18.99 1.65
N GLY A 67 4.22 -20.22 2.16
CA GLY A 67 5.22 -21.20 1.77
C GLY A 67 5.15 -21.45 0.27
N LEU A 68 6.31 -21.54 -0.39
CA LEU A 68 6.45 -21.92 -1.81
C LEU A 68 5.90 -23.34 -2.13
N HIS A 69 5.25 -23.98 -1.15
CA HIS A 69 4.71 -25.33 -1.24
C HIS A 69 3.28 -25.39 -1.76
N ASP A 70 2.59 -24.24 -1.84
CA ASP A 70 1.36 -24.11 -2.60
C ASP A 70 1.56 -23.06 -3.69
N LYS A 71 2.07 -23.50 -4.85
CA LYS A 71 2.28 -22.64 -6.03
C LYS A 71 0.97 -22.11 -6.63
N THR A 72 -0.19 -22.47 -6.06
CA THR A 72 -1.49 -22.26 -6.70
C THR A 72 -2.21 -21.01 -6.21
N GLU A 73 -1.94 -20.53 -4.99
CA GLU A 73 -2.61 -19.35 -4.46
C GLU A 73 -1.62 -18.19 -4.31
N ARG A 74 -1.63 -17.28 -5.28
CA ARG A 74 -0.90 -16.02 -5.21
C ARG A 74 -1.48 -15.18 -4.07
N GLY A 75 -0.80 -15.14 -2.94
CA GLY A 75 -1.09 -14.25 -1.83
C GLY A 75 -1.05 -12.78 -2.25
N PHE A 76 -2.03 -12.03 -1.73
CA PHE A 76 -2.25 -10.58 -1.79
C PHE A 76 -2.16 -9.92 -3.18
N THR A 77 -3.27 -9.93 -3.92
CA THR A 77 -3.55 -8.83 -4.86
C THR A 77 -3.81 -7.57 -4.05
N ILE A 78 -2.78 -6.74 -3.86
CA ILE A 78 -3.02 -5.30 -3.75
C ILE A 78 -3.80 -4.97 -5.02
N THR A 79 -5.08 -4.64 -4.89
CA THR A 79 -5.89 -4.20 -6.02
C THR A 79 -5.32 -2.88 -6.49
N ASP A 80 -4.28 -2.96 -7.32
CA ASP A 80 -3.88 -1.87 -8.18
C ASP A 80 -5.06 -1.65 -9.14
N ARG A 81 -5.87 -0.64 -8.85
CA ARG A 81 -7.01 -0.25 -9.66
C ARG A 81 -6.56 0.56 -10.88
N SER A 82 -5.46 0.18 -11.54
CA SER A 82 -4.96 0.85 -12.74
C SER A 82 -4.69 -0.12 -13.89
N LYS A 83 -5.76 -0.56 -14.55
CA LYS A 83 -5.76 -0.82 -16.00
C LYS A 83 -6.94 -0.06 -16.59
N GLU A 84 -6.67 1.09 -17.21
CA GLU A 84 -6.39 1.15 -18.64
C GLU A 84 -7.60 0.70 -19.47
N ARG A 85 -8.55 1.61 -19.64
CA ARG A 85 -9.42 1.59 -20.82
C ARG A 85 -8.61 2.14 -21.99
N ARG A 86 -7.78 1.28 -22.60
CA ARG A 86 -7.35 1.48 -24.00
C ARG A 86 -8.61 1.62 -24.83
N LYS A 87 -8.80 2.79 -25.44
CA LYS A 87 -9.81 3.01 -26.46
C LYS A 87 -9.15 2.74 -27.82
N THR A 88 -9.80 1.84 -28.54
CA THR A 88 -9.51 1.17 -29.82
C THR A 88 -8.97 2.09 -30.93
N PRO A 89 -8.17 1.60 -31.89
CA PRO A 89 -7.71 2.39 -33.04
C PRO A 89 -8.88 2.70 -33.98
N LEU A 90 -8.93 3.93 -34.51
CA LEU A 90 -9.91 4.37 -35.51
C LEU A 90 -9.58 3.79 -36.90
N PRO A 91 -10.58 3.47 -37.74
CA PRO A 91 -10.35 3.02 -39.13
C PRO A 91 -10.00 4.20 -40.06
N PRO A 92 -9.29 3.96 -41.18
CA PRO A 92 -8.88 5.02 -42.11
C PRO A 92 -10.01 5.41 -43.09
N PRO A 93 -10.16 6.70 -43.45
CA PRO A 93 -11.05 7.13 -44.54
C PRO A 93 -10.39 7.09 -45.95
N PRO A 94 -11.18 6.97 -47.04
CA PRO A 94 -10.73 6.72 -48.43
C PRO A 94 -10.19 7.96 -49.19
N PRO A 95 -9.58 7.80 -50.40
CA PRO A 95 -8.80 8.86 -51.05
C PRO A 95 -9.58 9.73 -52.07
N ALA A 96 -9.03 10.94 -52.24
CA ALA A 96 -9.06 11.88 -53.37
C ALA A 96 -10.32 12.75 -53.65
N ALA A 97 -10.16 14.07 -53.47
CA ALA A 97 -10.37 15.09 -54.51
C ALA A 97 -9.98 16.51 -54.01
N ALA A 98 -9.40 17.30 -54.91
CA ALA A 98 -8.82 18.63 -54.71
C ALA A 98 -9.83 19.77 -54.44
N LYS A 99 -9.39 20.84 -53.76
CA LYS A 99 -9.38 22.27 -54.22
C LYS A 99 -9.26 23.31 -53.08
N SER A 100 -8.33 24.27 -53.30
CA SER A 100 -8.29 25.71 -52.92
C SER A 100 -8.50 26.25 -51.48
N ALA A 101 -7.62 27.17 -51.05
CA ALA A 101 -7.67 28.01 -49.84
C ALA A 101 -8.44 29.36 -50.04
N PRO A 102 -8.41 30.34 -49.09
CA PRO A 102 -9.19 30.54 -47.84
C PRO A 102 -10.16 31.76 -47.91
N PRO A 103 -10.90 32.17 -46.83
CA PRO A 103 -10.46 33.34 -46.03
C PRO A 103 -10.88 33.35 -44.53
N LYS A 104 -10.46 34.43 -43.85
CA LYS A 104 -10.44 34.74 -42.39
C LYS A 104 -11.82 34.90 -41.71
N ALA A 105 -11.93 34.54 -40.44
CA ALA A 105 -12.87 35.15 -39.48
C ALA A 105 -12.35 35.05 -38.03
N SER A 106 -12.75 36.03 -37.21
CA SER A 106 -12.05 36.50 -36.02
C SER A 106 -12.70 36.04 -34.70
N VAL A 107 -11.85 35.84 -33.68
CA VAL A 107 -12.03 36.01 -32.22
C VAL A 107 -13.26 35.38 -31.53
N HIS A 108 -13.04 34.46 -30.57
CA HIS A 108 -13.16 34.73 -29.12
C HIS A 108 -13.22 33.44 -28.26
N THR A 109 -12.56 33.56 -27.10
CA THR A 109 -12.81 32.88 -25.81
C THR A 109 -12.46 31.39 -25.65
N GLY A 110 -11.50 31.16 -24.74
CA GLY A 110 -11.31 29.85 -24.09
C GLY A 110 -9.85 29.45 -23.92
N THR A 111 -9.04 30.24 -23.21
CA THR A 111 -7.67 29.83 -22.83
C THR A 111 -7.75 28.60 -21.93
N ALA A 112 -7.46 27.42 -22.49
CA ALA A 112 -7.26 26.20 -21.72
C ALA A 112 -6.10 26.43 -20.72
N PRO A 113 -6.26 26.14 -19.42
CA PRO A 113 -5.17 26.35 -18.47
C PRO A 113 -4.05 25.35 -18.78
N ARG A 114 -2.87 25.86 -19.13
CA ARG A 114 -1.64 25.04 -19.20
C ARG A 114 -1.44 24.41 -17.83
N ARG A 115 -1.50 23.08 -17.78
CA ARG A 115 -1.24 22.28 -16.59
C ARG A 115 0.24 22.45 -16.22
N THR A 116 0.53 23.37 -15.30
CA THR A 116 1.88 23.58 -14.77
C THR A 116 2.27 22.36 -13.94
N GLN A 117 3.27 21.62 -14.40
CA GLN A 117 3.91 20.60 -13.57
C GLN A 117 4.74 21.30 -12.50
N VAL A 118 4.19 21.41 -11.30
CA VAL A 118 4.94 21.85 -10.13
C VAL A 118 5.74 20.66 -9.61
N LYS A 119 7.05 20.70 -9.84
CA LYS A 119 8.01 19.70 -9.35
C LYS A 119 8.38 20.06 -7.91
N TYR A 120 7.79 19.36 -6.93
CA TYR A 120 8.16 19.53 -5.54
C TYR A 120 9.42 18.71 -5.22
N TRP A 121 10.40 19.34 -4.58
CA TRP A 121 11.60 18.67 -4.07
C TRP A 121 11.54 18.61 -2.54
N PRO A 122 11.45 17.42 -1.92
CA PRO A 122 11.46 17.31 -0.46
C PRO A 122 12.81 17.78 0.08
N LYS A 123 12.82 18.93 0.76
CA LYS A 123 13.99 19.37 1.53
C LYS A 123 13.89 18.80 2.93
N TYR A 124 14.55 17.67 3.18
CA TYR A 124 14.77 17.19 4.53
C TYR A 124 15.84 18.05 5.19
N ARG A 125 15.54 18.62 6.35
CA ARG A 125 16.54 19.15 7.27
C ARG A 125 16.61 18.23 8.47
N PHE A 126 17.77 17.64 8.68
CA PHE A 126 18.14 17.06 9.97
C PHE A 126 18.93 18.13 10.72
N GLY A 127 18.46 18.53 11.89
CA GLY A 127 19.02 19.57 12.75
C GLY A 127 18.00 20.05 13.75
#